data_AF-A0A522VAH7-F1
#
_entry.id   AF-A0A522VAH7-F1
#
_cell.length_a   1.000
_cell.length_b   1.000
_cell.length_c   1.000
_cell.angle_alpha   90.00
_cell.angle_beta   90.00
_cell.angle_gamma   90.00
#
_symmetry.space_group_name_H-M   'P 1'
#
loop_
_entity.id
_entity.type
_entity.pdbx_description
1 polymer ?
#
loop_
_entity_poly.entity_id
_entity_poly.type
_entity_poly.pdbx_seq_one_letter_code
_entity_poly.pdbx_strand_id
1 'polypeptide(L)'
;MDINYLKKLALLGAHHKPLEISSVEFASHMDTSPQTAARKLKILEDEMHIKRQIVHSGQLVSITKNGLEALQKERNDYQIIFGNGHKKFLTGKVITGLGEGHYYISLE
;
A
#
# COMPACT_ATOMS: atom_id res chain seq x y z
N MET A 1 -6.40 -7.72 6.35
CA MET A 1 -6.12 -6.27 6.37
C MET A 1 -7.30 -5.45 5.83
N ASP A 2 -7.72 -4.41 6.54
CA ASP A 2 -8.73 -3.47 6.05
C ASP A 2 -8.04 -2.26 5.39
N ILE A 3 -7.87 -2.35 4.07
CA ILE A 3 -7.06 -1.40 3.28
C ILE A 3 -7.58 0.04 3.37
N ASN A 4 -8.88 0.23 3.64
CA ASN A 4 -9.49 1.55 3.73
C ASN A 4 -8.91 2.39 4.88
N TYR A 5 -8.61 1.79 6.03
CA TYR A 5 -8.03 2.51 7.18
C TYR A 5 -6.59 2.93 6.87
N LEU A 6 -5.80 2.04 6.25
CA LEU A 6 -4.44 2.40 5.84
C LEU A 6 -4.44 3.49 4.77
N LYS A 7 -5.33 3.37 3.77
CA LYS A 7 -5.53 4.39 2.73
C LYS A 7 -5.88 5.74 3.33
N LYS A 8 -6.77 5.77 4.33
CA LYS A 8 -7.15 7.03 4.99
C LYS A 8 -5.97 7.68 5.70
N LEU A 9 -5.17 6.91 6.45
CA LEU A 9 -3.93 7.42 7.05
C LEU A 9 -2.97 7.99 6.00
N ALA A 10 -2.85 7.32 4.85
CA ALA A 10 -2.00 7.80 3.76
C ALA A 10 -2.51 9.13 3.20
N LEU A 11 -3.82 9.27 2.98
CA LEU A 11 -4.46 10.51 2.54
C LEU A 11 -4.31 11.65 3.54
N LEU A 12 -4.26 11.34 4.84
CA LEU A 12 -3.97 12.30 5.92
C LEU A 12 -2.46 12.65 6.02
N GLY A 13 -1.60 12.03 5.20
CA GLY A 13 -0.18 12.39 5.10
C GLY A 13 0.78 11.51 5.92
N ALA A 14 0.31 10.45 6.57
CA ALA A 14 1.12 9.58 7.44
C ALA A 14 2.24 8.80 6.71
N HIS A 15 2.33 8.90 5.37
CA HIS A 15 3.41 8.32 4.57
C HIS A 15 4.61 9.25 4.34
N HIS A 16 4.43 10.56 4.53
CA HIS A 16 5.50 11.54 4.35
C HIS A 16 6.23 11.84 5.67
N LYS A 17 5.46 11.97 6.76
CA LYS A 17 5.95 12.27 8.10
C LYS A 17 5.03 11.63 9.14
N PRO A 18 5.49 11.45 10.38
CA PRO A 18 4.62 11.02 11.46
C PRO A 18 3.41 11.95 11.59
N LEU A 19 2.22 11.35 11.56
CA LEU A 19 0.94 12.03 11.73
C LEU A 19 0.51 11.92 13.19
N GLU A 20 0.39 13.05 13.86
CA GLU A 20 -0.22 13.12 15.19
C GLU A 20 -1.75 13.08 15.03
N ILE A 21 -2.38 12.05 15.59
CA ILE A 21 -3.83 11.85 15.45
C ILE A 21 -4.38 11.03 16.62
N SER A 22 -5.49 11.44 17.22
CA SER A 22 -6.15 10.63 18.25
C SER A 22 -7.03 9.54 17.64
N SER A 23 -7.35 8.47 18.40
CA SER A 23 -8.30 7.45 17.93
C SER A 23 -9.70 8.01 17.68
N VAL A 24 -10.09 9.07 18.42
CA VAL A 24 -11.39 9.74 18.25
C VAL A 24 -11.41 10.52 16.95
N GLU A 25 -10.38 11.31 16.70
CA GLU A 25 -10.22 12.08 15.45
C GLU A 25 -10.16 11.16 14.22
N PHE A 26 -9.39 10.07 14.31
CA PHE A 26 -9.34 9.09 13.24
C PHE A 26 -10.69 8.39 13.01
N ALA A 27 -11.47 8.16 14.07
CA ALA A 27 -12.81 7.59 13.95
C ALA A 27 -13.76 8.53 13.19
N SER A 28 -13.70 9.84 13.46
CA SER A 28 -14.45 10.85 12.71
C SER A 28 -14.08 10.86 11.23
N HIS A 29 -12.80 10.65 10.89
CA HIS A 29 -12.35 10.53 9.51
C HIS A 29 -12.82 9.27 8.79
N MET A 30 -13.21 8.25 9.53
CA MET A 30 -13.63 6.94 9.03
C MET A 30 -15.14 6.70 9.17
N ASP A 31 -15.90 7.68 9.70
CA ASP A 31 -17.32 7.54 10.06
C ASP A 31 -17.58 6.28 10.91
N THR A 32 -16.72 6.02 11.90
CA THR A 32 -16.80 4.85 12.79
C THR A 32 -16.73 5.25 14.26
N SER A 33 -16.91 4.29 15.17
CA SER A 33 -16.72 4.52 16.60
C SER A 33 -15.23 4.59 16.97
N PRO A 34 -14.86 5.35 18.01
CA PRO A 34 -13.48 5.40 18.52
C PRO A 34 -12.88 4.02 18.85
N GLN A 35 -13.70 3.09 19.37
CA GLN A 35 -13.26 1.73 19.70
C GLN A 35 -12.92 0.93 18.44
N THR A 36 -13.72 1.09 17.38
CA THR A 36 -13.46 0.44 16.09
C THR A 36 -12.19 0.98 15.45
N ALA A 37 -12.02 2.30 15.41
CA ALA A 37 -10.82 2.96 14.90
C ALA A 37 -9.56 2.52 15.68
N ALA A 38 -9.60 2.55 17.01
CA ALA A 38 -8.49 2.11 17.87
C ALA A 38 -8.10 0.64 17.60
N ARG A 39 -9.09 -0.24 17.49
CA ARG A 39 -8.88 -1.66 17.16
C ARG A 39 -8.24 -1.82 15.78
N LYS A 40 -8.69 -1.07 14.77
CA LYS A 40 -8.15 -1.13 13.40
C LYS A 40 -6.73 -0.60 13.32
N LEU A 41 -6.41 0.48 14.02
CA LEU A 41 -5.04 0.97 14.15
C LEU A 41 -4.13 -0.07 14.80
N LYS A 42 -4.60 -0.75 15.85
CA LYS A 42 -3.85 -1.84 16.47
C LYS A 42 -3.58 -2.99 15.49
N ILE A 43 -4.58 -3.43 14.74
CA ILE A 43 -4.41 -4.48 13.73
C ILE A 43 -3.38 -4.07 12.67
N LEU A 44 -3.42 -2.83 12.18
CA LEU A 44 -2.45 -2.35 11.20
C LEU A 44 -1.02 -2.30 11.76
N GLU A 45 -0.86 -2.02 13.05
CA GLU A 45 0.44 -2.08 13.72
C GLU A 45 0.93 -3.52 13.92
N ASP A 46 0.04 -4.42 14.38
CA ASP A 46 0.34 -5.84 14.58
C ASP A 46 0.74 -6.51 13.25
N GLU A 47 0.13 -6.09 12.13
CA GLU A 47 0.48 -6.53 10.77
C GLU A 47 1.69 -5.77 10.17
N MET A 48 2.38 -4.92 10.95
CA MET A 48 3.53 -4.11 10.53
C MET A 48 3.28 -3.14 9.36
N HIS A 49 2.03 -2.77 9.09
CA HIS A 49 1.68 -1.78 8.06
C HIS A 49 1.87 -0.33 8.52
N ILE A 50 1.79 -0.10 9.83
CA ILE A 50 2.08 1.19 10.46
C ILE A 50 3.00 1.00 11.67
N LYS A 51 3.65 2.08 12.08
CA LYS A 51 4.28 2.23 13.39
C LYS A 51 3.52 3.27 14.18
N ARG A 52 3.29 3.01 15.47
CA ARG A 52 2.66 3.98 16.37
C ARG A 52 3.56 4.29 17.55
N GLN A 53 3.49 5.54 18.01
CA GLN A 53 4.10 5.97 19.24
C GLN A 53 3.07 6.75 20.04
N ILE A 54 2.81 6.33 21.27
CA ILE A 54 1.86 7.01 22.17
C ILE A 54 2.50 8.29 22.71
N VAL A 55 1.77 9.40 22.66
CA VAL A 55 2.19 10.72 23.14
C VAL A 55 1.05 11.37 23.94
N HIS A 56 1.32 12.43 24.68
CA HIS A 56 0.34 13.09 25.54
C HIS A 56 -0.92 13.57 24.80
N SER A 57 -0.80 13.94 23.53
CA SER A 57 -1.87 14.42 22.66
C SER A 57 -2.57 13.30 21.86
N GLY A 58 -2.15 12.04 22.00
CA GLY A 58 -2.72 10.90 21.30
C GLY A 58 -1.65 9.91 20.86
N GLN A 59 -1.44 9.81 19.54
CA GLN A 59 -0.46 8.90 18.95
C GLN A 59 0.13 9.52 17.68
N LEU A 60 1.42 9.26 17.47
CA LEU A 60 2.11 9.51 16.21
C LEU A 60 2.03 8.24 15.38
N VAL A 61 1.47 8.34 14.17
CA VAL A 61 1.29 7.22 13.24
C VAL A 61 2.15 7.46 12.00
N SER A 62 2.96 6.47 11.63
CA SER A 62 3.74 6.48 10.38
C SER A 62 3.48 5.22 9.60
N ILE A 63 3.27 5.34 8.29
CA ILE A 63 3.12 4.17 7.41
C ILE A 63 4.49 3.55 7.16
N THR A 64 4.59 2.23 7.29
CA THR A 64 5.83 1.49 7.02
C THR A 64 6.01 1.23 5.53
N LYS A 65 7.19 0.71 5.16
CA LYS A 65 7.42 0.21 3.79
C LYS A 65 6.37 -0.85 3.39
N ASN A 66 6.07 -1.81 4.27
CA ASN A 66 5.08 -2.85 4.01
C ASN A 66 3.67 -2.25 3.81
N GLY A 67 3.29 -1.23 4.59
CA GLY A 67 2.04 -0.51 4.38
C GLY A 67 1.99 0.19 3.02
N LEU A 68 3.08 0.84 2.61
CA LEU A 68 3.16 1.45 1.28
C LEU A 68 3.06 0.41 0.16
N GLU A 69 3.71 -0.74 0.30
CA GLU A 69 3.62 -1.84 -0.67
C GLU A 69 2.19 -2.39 -0.77
N ALA A 70 1.46 -2.50 0.36
CA ALA A 70 0.05 -2.89 0.36
C ALA A 70 -0.82 -1.89 -0.40
N LEU A 71 -0.62 -0.58 -0.20
CA LEU A 71 -1.32 0.46 -0.97
C LEU A 71 -0.94 0.45 -2.45
N GLN A 72 0.33 0.15 -2.75
CA GLN A 72 0.84 0.06 -4.11
C GLN A 72 0.19 -1.10 -4.86
N LYS A 73 0.01 -2.24 -4.19
CA LYS A 73 -0.71 -3.41 -4.70
C LYS A 73 -2.17 -3.08 -4.96
N GLU A 74 -2.86 -2.49 -3.99
CA GLU A 74 -4.26 -2.05 -4.15
C GLU A 74 -4.43 -1.11 -5.37
N ARG A 75 -3.52 -0.16 -5.55
CA ARG A 75 -3.52 0.72 -6.74
C ARG A 75 -3.37 -0.09 -8.03
N ASN A 76 -2.47 -1.07 -8.06
CA ASN A 76 -2.26 -1.90 -9.25
C ASN A 76 -3.49 -2.77 -9.55
N ASP A 77 -4.16 -3.28 -8.51
CA ASP A 77 -5.42 -4.03 -8.67
C ASP A 77 -6.49 -3.12 -9.31
N TYR A 78 -6.63 -1.87 -8.85
CA TYR A 78 -7.52 -0.90 -9.52
C TYR A 78 -7.09 -0.56 -10.95
N GLN A 79 -5.79 -0.47 -11.24
CA GLN A 79 -5.29 -0.29 -12.59
C GLN A 79 -5.61 -1.48 -13.50
N ILE A 80 -5.69 -2.71 -12.96
CA ILE A 80 -6.08 -3.90 -13.71
C ILE A 80 -7.60 -3.92 -13.94
N ILE A 81 -8.39 -3.59 -12.91
CA ILE A 81 -9.86 -3.61 -12.97
C ILE A 81 -10.39 -2.53 -13.93
N PHE A 82 -9.87 -1.30 -13.81
CA PHE A 82 -10.38 -0.14 -14.55
C PHE A 82 -9.48 0.28 -15.71
N GLY A 83 -8.26 -0.24 -15.79
CA GLY A 83 -7.42 -0.04 -16.96
C GLY A 83 -7.92 -0.90 -18.10
N ASN A 84 -8.12 -0.27 -19.27
CA ASN A 84 -8.34 -0.99 -20.52
C ASN A 84 -7.06 -1.75 -20.87
N GLY A 85 -6.89 -2.96 -20.33
CA GLY A 85 -5.80 -3.91 -20.55
C GLY A 85 -4.57 -3.27 -21.16
N HIS A 86 -3.80 -2.51 -20.37
CA HIS A 86 -2.70 -1.71 -20.88
C HIS A 86 -1.73 -2.62 -21.64
N LYS A 87 -1.85 -2.63 -22.97
CA LYS A 87 -0.90 -3.28 -23.87
C LYS A 87 0.46 -2.67 -23.53
N LYS A 88 1.36 -3.46 -22.96
CA LYS A 88 2.77 -3.05 -22.84
C LYS A 88 3.34 -3.07 -24.26
N PHE A 89 3.60 -1.89 -24.82
CA PHE A 89 4.25 -1.78 -26.11
C PHE A 89 5.76 -1.86 -25.89
N LEU A 90 6.38 -2.93 -26.38
CA LEU A 90 7.82 -3.05 -26.46
C LEU A 90 8.23 -2.74 -27.91
N THR A 91 8.99 -1.66 -28.11
CA THR A 91 9.58 -1.32 -29.40
C THR A 91 11.06 -1.63 -29.40
N GLY A 92 11.53 -2.33 -30.42
CA GLY A 92 12.92 -2.68 -30.59
C GLY A 92 13.20 -3.06 -32.04
N LYS A 93 14.49 -3.16 -32.39
CA LYS A 93 14.93 -3.66 -33.70
C LYS A 93 15.28 -5.13 -33.55
N VAL A 94 14.72 -5.98 -34.41
CA VAL A 94 15.12 -7.39 -34.48
C VAL A 94 16.58 -7.44 -34.93
N ILE A 95 17.42 -8.09 -34.13
CA ILE A 95 18.81 -8.40 -34.44
C ILE A 95 19.02 -9.90 -34.35
N THR A 96 19.88 -10.44 -35.21
CA THR A 96 20.36 -11.82 -35.09
C THR A 96 21.42 -11.90 -33.99
N GLY A 97 21.26 -12.83 -33.06
CA GLY A 97 22.25 -13.18 -32.03
C GLY A 97 23.02 -14.45 -32.39
N LEU A 98 23.92 -14.89 -31.49
CA LEU A 98 24.72 -16.11 -31.65
C LEU A 98 23.94 -17.44 -31.57
N GLY A 99 22.62 -17.40 -31.38
CA GLY A 99 21.78 -18.61 -31.30
C GLY A 99 21.76 -19.30 -29.94
N GLU A 100 22.43 -18.74 -28.93
CA GLU A 100 22.53 -19.30 -27.56
C GLU A 100 21.17 -19.45 -26.85
N GLY A 101 20.17 -18.66 -27.25
CA GLY A 101 18.81 -18.74 -26.70
C GLY A 101 18.09 -20.05 -27.02
N HIS A 102 18.47 -20.74 -28.11
CA HIS A 102 17.79 -21.97 -28.54
C HIS A 102 17.74 -23.05 -27.44
N TYR A 103 18.80 -23.15 -26.64
CA TYR A 103 18.90 -24.13 -25.56
C TYR A 103 17.83 -23.96 -24.47
N TYR A 104 17.42 -22.72 -24.18
CA TYR A 104 16.46 -22.41 -23.12
C TYR A 104 15.00 -22.56 -23.55
N ILE A 105 14.73 -22.53 -24.85
CA ILE A 105 13.37 -22.58 -25.41
C ILE A 105 13.02 -24.01 -25.84
N SER A 106 14.02 -24.89 -26.01
CA SER A 106 13.85 -26.29 -26.40
C SER A 106 13.67 -27.27 -25.24
N LEU A 107 13.63 -26.78 -23.99
CA LEU A 107 13.30 -27.56 -22.80
C LEU A 107 11.78 -27.45 -22.53
N GLU A 108 10.98 -28.04 -23.42
CA GLU A 108 9.58 -28.39 -23.17
C GLU A 108 9.45 -29.91 -22.92
#